data_AF-A0A5C9CVE1-F1
#
_entry.id   AF-A0A5C9CVE1-F1
#
_cell.length_a   1.000
_cell.length_b   1.000
_cell.length_c   1.000
_cell.angle_alpha   90.00
_cell.angle_beta   90.00
_cell.angle_gamma   90.00
#
_symmetry.space_group_name_H-M   'P 1'
#
loop_
_entity.id
_entity.type
_entity.pdbx_description
1 polymer ?
#
loop_
_entity_poly.entity_id
_entity_poly.type
_entity_poly.pdbx_seq_one_letter_code
_entity_poly.pdbx_strand_id
1 'polypeptide(L)'
;MNQIQTTFGGALSKVLEQVANSATTSISVADACTGESFVAGWIRTLSEHAKHLRIEGRTLQAPAVFVFVDSVGEFAKLHADWTHRLMLGASHIDNFSGVLGVGTAAIGGYTLPATLHDMSSFECELQSSGLQTAPTIALVSESKLLIWPDGIYSGKHIEATLSDDAMPVTLTTIDSELSRFDVSFVRQNTTWWRESKRRCTVENPEATVQNDLWVYLSTVFREVALVRKEEVSGNGRRDLTIYPTTNNPQAQKAILELKTLRDVHTPIKKANAKPTKISLKENIDWACSGVQQTAAYRDSEKADGAFLCLYDFCAENGKAVENAVAPHAKTYNVTPRRYWITASNEEYRKFFYPLNATNDNAVT
;
A
#
# COMPACT_ATOMS: atom_id res chain seq x y z
N MET A 1 16.19 49.77 -1.47
CA MET A 1 15.49 48.55 -1.01
C MET A 1 16.51 47.44 -0.97
N ASN A 2 16.91 47.01 0.23
CA ASN A 2 17.92 45.97 0.41
C ASN A 2 17.31 44.60 0.13
N GLN A 3 17.86 43.86 -0.84
CA GLN A 3 17.61 42.43 -0.97
C GLN A 3 18.33 41.71 0.16
N ILE A 4 17.56 41.09 1.04
CA ILE A 4 18.09 40.16 2.04
C ILE A 4 18.44 38.87 1.30
N GLN A 5 19.73 38.66 1.02
CA GLN A 5 20.25 37.32 0.72
C GLN A 5 20.27 36.53 2.02
N THR A 6 19.23 35.75 2.27
CA THR A 6 19.29 34.66 3.26
C THR A 6 20.16 33.55 2.69
N THR A 7 21.43 33.57 3.04
CA THR A 7 22.36 32.45 2.84
C THR A 7 22.00 31.33 3.81
N PHE A 8 21.27 30.33 3.32
CA PHE A 8 21.11 29.07 4.03
C PHE A 8 22.46 28.35 4.11
N GLY A 9 22.75 27.68 5.23
CA GLY A 9 23.96 26.90 5.40
C GLY A 9 24.09 25.78 4.35
N GLY A 10 25.32 25.43 3.96
CA GLY A 10 25.60 24.57 2.80
C GLY A 10 24.94 23.18 2.82
N ALA A 11 24.60 22.64 3.99
CA ALA A 11 23.83 21.40 4.10
C ALA A 11 22.36 21.58 3.71
N LEU A 12 21.72 22.68 4.16
CA LEU A 12 20.33 22.98 3.83
C LEU A 12 20.19 23.44 2.36
N SER A 13 21.20 24.12 1.82
CA SER A 13 21.28 24.45 0.38
C SER A 13 21.35 23.20 -0.49
N LYS A 14 22.13 22.19 -0.09
CA LYS A 14 22.19 20.90 -0.80
C LYS A 14 20.91 20.09 -0.66
N VAL A 15 20.25 20.13 0.50
CA VAL A 15 18.92 19.53 0.69
C VAL A 15 17.90 20.23 -0.20
N LEU A 16 17.90 21.56 -0.28
CA LEU A 16 17.00 22.32 -1.15
C LEU A 16 17.29 22.09 -2.65
N GLU A 17 18.56 22.03 -3.05
CA GLU A 17 18.95 21.70 -4.44
C GLU A 17 18.60 20.25 -4.79
N GLN A 18 18.74 19.31 -3.84
CA GLN A 18 18.37 17.92 -4.09
C GLN A 18 16.86 17.73 -4.06
N VAL A 19 16.11 18.40 -3.17
CA VAL A 19 14.64 18.47 -3.20
C VAL A 19 14.17 19.14 -4.50
N ALA A 20 14.89 20.14 -5.01
CA ALA A 20 14.61 20.77 -6.31
C ALA A 20 14.98 19.88 -7.50
N ASN A 21 16.06 19.10 -7.44
CA ASN A 21 16.45 18.14 -8.49
C ASN A 21 15.64 16.84 -8.44
N SER A 22 15.08 16.51 -7.28
CA SER A 22 14.02 15.51 -7.09
C SER A 22 12.63 16.13 -7.16
N ALA A 23 12.47 17.43 -7.51
CA ALA A 23 11.17 18.09 -7.61
C ALA A 23 10.36 17.70 -8.85
N THR A 24 10.85 16.80 -9.70
CA THR A 24 9.96 15.99 -10.55
C THR A 24 9.12 14.99 -9.75
N THR A 25 9.37 14.86 -8.44
CA THR A 25 8.64 14.06 -7.46
C THR A 25 8.26 14.94 -6.26
N SER A 26 7.21 15.76 -6.40
CA SER A 26 6.75 16.66 -5.33
C SER A 26 6.11 15.88 -4.17
N ILE A 27 6.91 15.47 -3.19
CA ILE A 27 6.45 15.21 -1.81
C ILE A 27 6.43 16.58 -1.12
N SER A 28 5.29 16.98 -0.57
CA SER A 28 5.20 18.22 0.22
C SER A 28 6.16 18.12 1.41
N VAL A 29 6.81 19.23 1.80
CA VAL A 29 7.61 19.27 3.04
C VAL A 29 6.76 18.89 4.27
N ALA A 30 5.43 19.09 4.20
CA ALA A 30 4.49 18.67 5.24
C ALA A 30 4.24 17.15 5.29
N ASP A 31 4.48 16.43 4.19
CA ASP A 31 4.31 14.97 4.10
C ASP A 31 5.63 14.22 4.39
N ALA A 32 6.74 14.96 4.45
CA ALA A 32 8.03 14.43 4.84
C ALA A 32 7.98 13.91 6.28
N CYS A 33 8.64 12.78 6.53
CA CYS A 33 8.71 12.09 7.82
C CYS A 33 7.48 11.28 8.24
N THR A 34 6.53 11.04 7.34
CA THR A 34 5.40 10.13 7.58
C THR A 34 5.76 8.69 7.24
N GLY A 35 5.07 7.71 7.83
CA GLY A 35 5.22 6.29 7.43
C GLY A 35 4.91 6.07 5.95
N GLU A 36 3.97 6.84 5.40
CA GLU A 36 3.65 6.82 3.97
C GLU A 36 4.83 7.29 3.11
N SER A 37 5.43 8.44 3.45
CA SER A 37 6.60 8.96 2.75
C SER A 37 7.79 7.99 2.87
N PHE A 38 7.91 7.32 4.03
CA PHE A 38 8.89 6.27 4.25
C PHE A 38 8.72 5.12 3.27
N VAL A 39 7.53 4.54 3.23
CA VAL A 39 7.27 3.36 2.40
C VAL A 39 7.43 3.70 0.91
N ALA A 40 6.82 4.79 0.45
CA ALA A 40 6.92 5.21 -0.95
C ALA A 40 8.36 5.55 -1.36
N GLY A 41 9.10 6.26 -0.51
CA GLY A 41 10.49 6.65 -0.76
C GLY A 41 11.42 5.45 -0.89
N TRP A 42 11.39 4.54 0.09
CA TRP A 42 12.26 3.37 0.10
C TRP A 42 11.91 2.33 -0.96
N ILE A 43 10.63 2.14 -1.30
CA ILE A 43 10.24 1.32 -2.46
C ILE A 43 10.94 1.81 -3.73
N ARG A 44 10.94 3.13 -3.97
CA ARG A 44 11.59 3.72 -5.15
C ARG A 44 13.10 3.59 -5.08
N THR A 45 13.72 4.00 -3.98
CA THR A 45 15.19 3.96 -3.81
C THR A 45 15.74 2.54 -3.98
N LEU A 46 15.12 1.54 -3.36
CA LEU A 46 15.59 0.15 -3.46
C LEU A 46 15.33 -0.46 -4.83
N SER A 47 14.27 -0.04 -5.51
CA SER A 47 14.00 -0.49 -6.87
C SER A 47 15.01 0.05 -7.87
N GLU A 48 15.34 1.34 -7.76
CA GLU A 48 16.40 1.96 -8.56
C GLU A 48 17.77 1.36 -8.23
N HIS A 49 18.03 1.04 -6.96
CA HIS A 49 19.26 0.35 -6.56
C HIS A 49 19.37 -1.03 -7.21
N ALA A 50 18.30 -1.82 -7.15
CA ALA A 50 18.25 -3.12 -7.77
C ALA A 50 18.46 -3.05 -9.29
N LYS A 51 17.84 -2.07 -9.94
CA LYS A 51 18.02 -1.80 -11.38
C LYS A 51 19.46 -1.43 -11.71
N HIS A 52 20.08 -0.56 -10.91
CA HIS A 52 21.49 -0.21 -11.03
C HIS A 52 22.40 -1.44 -10.91
N LEU A 53 22.18 -2.29 -9.90
CA LEU A 53 22.94 -3.55 -9.75
C LEU A 53 22.85 -4.43 -11.00
N ARG A 54 21.64 -4.63 -11.55
CA ARG A 54 21.43 -5.42 -12.77
C ARG A 54 22.15 -4.82 -13.98
N ILE A 55 22.07 -3.51 -14.18
CA ILE A 55 22.75 -2.79 -15.29
C ILE A 55 24.26 -2.96 -15.20
N GLU A 56 24.84 -2.90 -14.00
CA GLU A 56 26.27 -3.06 -13.75
C GLU A 56 26.72 -4.54 -13.75
N GLY A 57 25.80 -5.50 -13.94
CA GLY A 57 26.10 -6.93 -13.84
C GLY A 57 26.53 -7.37 -12.43
N ARG A 58 26.09 -6.64 -11.40
CA ARG A 58 26.38 -6.91 -9.99
C ARG A 58 25.20 -7.60 -9.32
N THR A 59 25.50 -8.31 -8.24
CA THR A 59 24.49 -8.90 -7.36
C THR A 59 24.56 -8.34 -5.94
N LEU A 60 23.40 -8.25 -5.31
CA LEU A 60 23.18 -7.95 -3.91
C LEU A 60 23.72 -9.12 -3.08
N GLN A 61 24.77 -8.84 -2.29
CA GLN A 61 25.49 -9.89 -1.55
C GLN A 61 24.78 -10.31 -0.27
N ALA A 62 23.91 -9.47 0.26
CA ALA A 62 23.09 -9.72 1.44
C ALA A 62 21.87 -8.79 1.41
N PRO A 63 20.74 -9.16 2.05
CA PRO A 63 19.55 -8.32 2.06
C PRO A 63 19.83 -6.91 2.60
N ALA A 64 19.05 -5.94 2.16
CA ALA A 64 19.05 -4.59 2.71
C ALA A 64 17.70 -4.32 3.35
N VAL A 65 17.66 -3.94 4.62
CA VAL A 65 16.42 -3.75 5.38
C VAL A 65 16.36 -2.35 5.95
N PHE A 66 15.22 -1.69 5.76
CA PHE A 66 14.96 -0.35 6.25
C PHE A 66 13.68 -0.34 7.06
N VAL A 67 13.71 0.31 8.22
CA VAL A 67 12.59 0.38 9.15
C VAL A 67 12.23 1.81 9.50
N PHE A 68 10.93 2.07 9.55
CA PHE A 68 10.39 3.36 9.93
C PHE A 68 10.49 3.58 11.44
N VAL A 69 10.93 4.77 11.86
CA VAL A 69 10.87 5.18 13.27
C VAL A 69 10.42 6.64 13.36
N ASP A 70 9.33 6.92 14.08
CA ASP A 70 8.75 8.28 14.17
C ASP A 70 9.75 9.30 14.73
N SER A 71 10.52 8.90 15.74
CA SER A 71 11.50 9.76 16.41
C SER A 71 12.90 9.15 16.37
N VAL A 72 13.61 9.44 15.28
CA VAL A 72 15.00 9.01 15.07
C VAL A 72 15.91 9.46 16.22
N GLY A 73 15.65 10.64 16.81
CA GLY A 73 16.42 11.17 17.93
C GLY A 73 16.22 10.40 19.24
N GLU A 74 14.99 9.97 19.54
CA GLU A 74 14.73 9.11 20.71
C GLU A 74 15.29 7.71 20.50
N PHE A 75 15.16 7.16 19.28
CA PHE A 75 15.79 5.90 18.91
C PHE A 75 17.31 5.96 19.15
N ALA A 76 17.99 7.00 18.67
CA ALA A 76 19.44 7.15 18.83
C ALA A 76 19.91 7.22 20.29
N LYS A 77 19.09 7.76 21.21
CA LYS A 77 19.41 7.79 22.65
C LYS A 77 19.36 6.41 23.28
N LEU A 78 18.44 5.56 22.83
CA LEU A 78 18.25 4.20 23.33
C LEU A 78 19.23 3.20 22.70
N HIS A 79 19.70 3.51 21.49
CA HIS A 79 20.56 2.65 20.68
C HIS A 79 21.88 3.36 20.32
N ALA A 80 22.70 3.62 21.34
CA ALA A 80 23.94 4.41 21.21
C ALA A 80 25.02 3.76 20.33
N ASP A 81 24.90 2.47 20.06
CA ASP A 81 25.76 1.67 19.18
C ASP A 81 25.43 1.85 17.69
N TRP A 82 24.28 2.44 17.36
CA TRP A 82 23.91 2.69 15.97
C TRP A 82 24.63 3.93 15.41
N THR A 83 25.09 3.83 14.15
CA THR A 83 25.84 4.91 13.52
C THR A 83 24.93 5.83 12.71
N HIS A 84 24.98 7.12 13.01
CA HIS A 84 24.28 8.12 12.22
C HIS A 84 24.84 8.20 10.79
N ARG A 85 23.95 8.09 9.81
CA ARG A 85 24.25 8.23 8.38
C ARG A 85 23.49 9.43 7.83
N LEU A 86 24.23 10.51 7.61
CA LEU A 86 23.74 11.63 6.82
C LEU A 86 23.39 11.13 5.42
N MET A 87 22.22 11.52 4.92
CA MET A 87 21.80 11.21 3.55
C MET A 87 21.63 9.70 3.27
N LEU A 88 21.31 8.88 4.29
CA LEU A 88 20.95 7.48 4.09
C LEU A 88 19.82 7.36 3.05
N GLY A 89 20.05 6.61 1.97
CA GLY A 89 19.06 6.44 0.90
C GLY A 89 18.96 7.62 -0.08
N ALA A 90 19.86 8.61 0.01
CA ALA A 90 19.87 9.75 -0.90
C ALA A 90 20.35 9.40 -2.30
N SER A 91 21.04 8.26 -2.46
CA SER A 91 21.47 7.75 -3.75
C SER A 91 21.12 6.28 -3.91
N HIS A 92 20.64 5.91 -5.10
CA HIS A 92 20.37 4.51 -5.43
C HIS A 92 21.65 3.72 -5.74
N ILE A 93 22.82 4.36 -5.85
CA ILE A 93 24.09 3.66 -6.08
C ILE A 93 24.84 3.32 -4.78
N ASP A 94 24.29 3.71 -3.63
CA ASP A 94 24.87 3.41 -2.32
C ASP A 94 25.00 1.89 -2.12
N ASN A 95 26.01 1.44 -1.35
CA ASN A 95 26.13 0.02 -1.04
C ASN A 95 25.18 -0.36 0.10
N PHE A 96 24.05 -0.97 -0.26
CA PHE A 96 23.05 -1.43 0.71
C PHE A 96 23.22 -2.89 1.16
N SER A 97 24.18 -3.65 0.62
CA SER A 97 24.33 -5.07 0.96
C SER A 97 24.55 -5.27 2.47
N GLY A 98 23.62 -5.96 3.12
CA GLY A 98 23.66 -6.28 4.54
C GLY A 98 23.41 -5.10 5.49
N VAL A 99 22.87 -4.00 4.98
CA VAL A 99 22.56 -2.81 5.78
C VAL A 99 21.21 -2.97 6.46
N LEU A 100 21.18 -2.76 7.78
CA LEU A 100 19.97 -2.45 8.54
C LEU A 100 19.93 -0.95 8.83
N GLY A 101 18.97 -0.25 8.25
CA GLY A 101 18.75 1.18 8.44
C GLY A 101 17.44 1.51 9.14
N VAL A 102 17.42 2.59 9.91
CA VAL A 102 16.21 3.17 10.49
C VAL A 102 16.07 4.65 10.14
N GLY A 103 14.86 5.11 9.89
CA GLY A 103 14.60 6.54 9.61
C GLY A 103 13.18 6.85 9.16
N THR A 104 12.97 8.07 8.66
CA THR A 104 11.65 8.59 8.24
C THR A 104 11.60 8.95 6.75
N ALA A 105 12.54 8.44 5.95
CA ALA A 105 12.81 8.73 4.53
C ALA A 105 13.24 10.16 4.14
N ALA A 106 13.00 11.18 4.97
CA ALA A 106 13.21 12.55 4.51
C ALA A 106 14.67 13.02 4.54
N ILE A 107 15.43 12.79 5.63
CA ILE A 107 16.78 13.36 5.80
C ILE A 107 17.60 12.50 6.78
N GLY A 108 18.41 11.59 6.24
CA GLY A 108 19.33 10.78 7.06
C GLY A 108 18.63 9.77 7.96
N GLY A 109 19.44 8.97 8.65
CA GLY A 109 18.96 7.90 9.51
C GLY A 109 20.11 7.30 10.29
N TYR A 110 19.84 6.16 10.91
CA TYR A 110 20.87 5.40 11.62
C TYR A 110 21.00 4.04 10.97
N THR A 111 22.22 3.52 10.94
CA THR A 111 22.49 2.17 10.46
C THR A 111 23.17 1.37 11.55
N LEU A 112 22.78 0.11 11.67
CA LEU A 112 23.54 -0.85 12.45
C LEU A 112 24.97 -0.94 11.87
N PRO A 113 26.04 -0.82 12.67
CA PRO A 113 27.41 -0.90 12.15
C PRO A 113 27.74 -2.30 11.62
N ALA A 114 27.13 -3.34 12.21
CA ALA A 114 27.30 -4.71 11.78
C ALA A 114 26.61 -4.95 10.43
N THR A 115 27.31 -5.66 9.54
CA THR A 115 26.72 -6.17 8.30
C THR A 115 25.98 -7.46 8.61
N LEU A 116 24.70 -7.53 8.26
CA LEU A 116 23.87 -8.72 8.42
C LEU A 116 23.82 -9.50 7.10
N HIS A 117 23.81 -10.83 7.16
CA HIS A 117 23.99 -11.66 5.96
C HIS A 117 22.70 -12.32 5.45
N ASP A 118 21.70 -12.51 6.31
CA ASP A 118 20.46 -13.20 5.99
C ASP A 118 19.26 -12.61 6.74
N MET A 119 18.05 -12.93 6.28
CA MET A 119 16.80 -12.42 6.86
C MET A 119 16.62 -12.82 8.33
N SER A 120 17.11 -13.98 8.76
CA SER A 120 17.01 -14.42 10.16
C SER A 120 17.83 -13.52 11.09
N SER A 121 19.00 -13.07 10.64
CA SER A 121 19.83 -12.11 11.36
C SER A 121 19.13 -10.74 11.47
N PHE A 122 18.46 -10.30 10.41
CA PHE A 122 17.64 -9.08 10.44
C PHE A 122 16.45 -9.21 11.40
N GLU A 123 15.72 -10.32 11.37
CA GLU A 123 14.58 -10.55 12.27
C GLU A 123 15.00 -10.53 13.74
N CYS A 124 16.14 -11.17 14.06
CA CYS A 124 16.70 -11.18 15.40
C CYS A 124 17.05 -9.77 15.88
N GLU A 125 17.69 -8.97 15.03
CA GLU A 125 18.07 -7.59 15.36
C GLU A 125 16.85 -6.66 15.50
N LEU A 126 15.85 -6.83 14.63
CA LEU A 126 14.59 -6.08 14.74
C LEU A 126 13.84 -6.42 16.03
N GLN A 127 13.94 -7.67 16.49
CA GLN A 127 13.38 -8.08 17.77
C GLN A 127 14.18 -7.49 18.95
N SER A 128 15.51 -7.57 18.96
CA SER A 128 16.35 -7.02 20.04
C SER A 128 16.23 -5.49 20.14
N SER A 129 16.06 -4.82 19.00
CA SER A 129 15.89 -3.37 18.92
C SER A 129 14.43 -2.90 19.10
N GLY A 130 13.47 -3.81 19.31
CA GLY A 130 12.07 -3.45 19.55
C GLY A 130 11.35 -2.86 18.33
N LEU A 131 11.83 -3.16 17.12
CA LEU A 131 11.38 -2.61 15.84
C LEU A 131 10.43 -3.53 15.07
N GLN A 132 10.11 -4.70 15.62
CA GLN A 132 9.33 -5.76 14.95
C GLN A 132 7.92 -5.35 14.48
N THR A 133 7.33 -4.29 15.04
CA THR A 133 5.99 -3.78 14.69
C THR A 133 6.03 -2.51 13.85
N ALA A 134 7.22 -2.05 13.48
CA ALA A 134 7.38 -0.84 12.70
C ALA A 134 7.39 -1.15 11.18
N PRO A 135 6.83 -0.26 10.33
CA PRO A 135 6.85 -0.43 8.89
C PRO A 135 8.26 -0.75 8.38
N THR A 136 8.39 -1.85 7.63
CA THR A 136 9.69 -2.40 7.22
C THR A 136 9.68 -2.69 5.72
N ILE A 137 10.79 -2.38 5.04
CA ILE A 137 11.01 -2.75 3.63
C ILE A 137 12.34 -3.47 3.52
N ALA A 138 12.36 -4.60 2.82
CA ALA A 138 13.58 -5.34 2.52
C ALA A 138 13.77 -5.54 1.02
N LEU A 139 14.96 -5.23 0.53
CA LEU A 139 15.46 -5.74 -0.75
C LEU A 139 16.19 -7.05 -0.46
N VAL A 140 15.59 -8.18 -0.85
CA VAL A 140 16.13 -9.51 -0.55
C VAL A 140 16.92 -10.09 -1.72
N SER A 141 16.65 -9.61 -2.93
CA SER A 141 17.47 -9.83 -4.14
C SER A 141 17.26 -8.65 -5.09
N GLU A 142 18.02 -8.61 -6.18
CA GLU A 142 17.83 -7.61 -7.23
C GLU A 142 16.47 -7.75 -7.91
N SER A 143 15.81 -8.90 -7.81
CA SER A 143 14.50 -9.12 -8.42
C SER A 143 13.33 -9.06 -7.43
N LYS A 144 13.56 -8.79 -6.15
CA LYS A 144 12.53 -9.00 -5.11
C LYS A 144 12.60 -8.00 -3.96
N LEU A 145 11.48 -7.31 -3.74
CA LEU A 145 11.18 -6.53 -2.54
C LEU A 145 10.15 -7.24 -1.67
N LEU A 146 10.33 -7.13 -0.35
CA LEU A 146 9.35 -7.50 0.66
C LEU A 146 8.99 -6.24 1.45
N ILE A 147 7.70 -5.97 1.62
CA ILE A 147 7.21 -4.79 2.32
C ILE A 147 6.24 -5.22 3.40
N TRP A 148 6.53 -4.88 4.65
CA TRP A 148 5.67 -5.11 5.82
C TRP A 148 5.14 -3.75 6.31
N PRO A 149 3.93 -3.34 5.90
CA PRO A 149 3.37 -2.05 6.30
C PRO A 149 3.21 -1.91 7.82
N ASP A 150 2.90 -3.02 8.50
CA ASP A 150 2.68 -3.10 9.95
C ASP A 150 3.86 -3.78 10.69
N GLY A 151 5.00 -3.89 10.02
CA GLY A 151 6.20 -4.56 10.54
C GLY A 151 6.21 -6.08 10.44
N ILE A 152 7.42 -6.62 10.65
CA ILE A 152 7.74 -8.04 10.40
C ILE A 152 6.97 -9.01 11.32
N TYR A 153 6.57 -8.57 12.51
CA TYR A 153 5.86 -9.40 13.49
C TYR A 153 4.47 -9.83 13.01
N SER A 154 3.85 -9.06 12.11
CA SER A 154 2.59 -9.43 11.49
C SER A 154 2.68 -10.71 10.65
N GLY A 155 3.90 -11.08 10.23
CA GLY A 155 4.17 -12.19 9.29
C GLY A 155 3.67 -11.94 7.87
N LYS A 156 3.00 -10.81 7.62
CA LYS A 156 2.40 -10.48 6.33
C LYS A 156 3.21 -9.41 5.62
N HIS A 157 3.52 -9.70 4.37
CA HIS A 157 4.19 -8.75 3.51
C HIS A 157 3.53 -8.72 2.15
N ILE A 158 3.73 -7.60 1.48
CA ILE A 158 3.54 -7.48 0.04
C ILE A 158 4.88 -7.85 -0.59
N GLU A 159 4.86 -8.89 -1.41
CA GLU A 159 5.98 -9.28 -2.25
C GLU A 159 5.86 -8.58 -3.60
N ALA A 160 6.95 -7.95 -4.04
CA ALA A 160 7.03 -7.36 -5.37
C ALA A 160 8.22 -7.88 -6.15
N THR A 161 7.92 -8.37 -7.35
CA THR A 161 8.92 -8.72 -8.34
C THR A 161 9.39 -7.45 -9.04
N LEU A 162 10.71 -7.24 -9.06
CA LEU A 162 11.34 -6.13 -9.74
C LEU A 162 11.73 -6.53 -11.17
N SER A 163 11.10 -5.89 -12.15
CA SER A 163 11.49 -5.92 -13.56
C SER A 163 12.25 -4.65 -13.95
N ASP A 164 12.96 -4.72 -15.08
CA ASP A 164 13.57 -3.54 -15.72
C ASP A 164 12.54 -2.71 -16.49
N ASP A 165 11.48 -3.36 -16.96
CA ASP A 165 10.38 -2.71 -17.66
C ASP A 165 9.43 -2.06 -16.65
N ALA A 166 9.19 -0.77 -16.89
CA ALA A 166 8.21 0.00 -16.16
C ALA A 166 6.79 -0.42 -16.52
N MET A 167 5.96 -0.66 -15.50
CA MET A 167 4.56 -1.04 -15.68
C MET A 167 3.76 0.14 -16.26
N PRO A 168 3.12 0.02 -17.45
CA PRO A 168 2.36 1.12 -18.02
C PRO A 168 1.16 1.50 -17.14
N VAL A 169 0.92 2.80 -16.96
CA VAL A 169 -0.19 3.33 -16.15
C VAL A 169 -1.39 3.59 -17.04
N THR A 170 -2.08 2.54 -17.46
CA THR A 170 -3.34 2.65 -18.23
C THR A 170 -4.50 2.15 -17.38
N LEU A 171 -5.74 2.54 -17.72
CA LEU A 171 -6.93 2.03 -17.01
C LEU A 171 -7.03 0.50 -17.08
N THR A 172 -6.66 -0.11 -18.20
CA THR A 172 -6.63 -1.58 -18.35
C THR A 172 -5.59 -2.22 -17.45
N THR A 173 -4.40 -1.62 -17.34
CA THR A 173 -3.35 -2.13 -16.45
C THR A 173 -3.77 -1.99 -15.00
N ILE A 174 -4.28 -0.81 -14.59
CA ILE A 174 -4.78 -0.58 -13.23
C ILE A 174 -5.83 -1.64 -12.87
N ASP A 175 -6.79 -1.88 -13.75
CA ASP A 175 -7.83 -2.88 -13.56
C ASP A 175 -7.28 -4.33 -13.41
N SER A 176 -6.26 -4.65 -14.21
CA SER A 176 -5.58 -5.94 -14.16
C SER A 176 -4.82 -6.13 -12.85
N GLU A 177 -4.17 -5.08 -12.35
CA GLU A 177 -3.43 -5.10 -11.08
C GLU A 177 -4.38 -5.14 -9.88
N LEU A 178 -5.54 -4.48 -9.95
CA LEU A 178 -6.60 -4.64 -8.95
C LEU A 178 -7.11 -6.10 -8.88
N SER A 179 -7.27 -6.75 -10.04
CA SER A 179 -7.63 -8.17 -10.11
C SER A 179 -6.51 -9.08 -9.57
N ARG A 180 -5.25 -8.72 -9.81
CA ARG A 180 -4.10 -9.46 -9.27
C ARG A 180 -4.01 -9.31 -7.75
N PHE A 181 -4.22 -8.11 -7.22
CA PHE A 181 -4.29 -7.84 -5.78
C PHE A 181 -5.34 -8.71 -5.09
N ASP A 182 -6.51 -8.91 -5.72
CA ASP A 182 -7.54 -9.82 -5.21
C ASP A 182 -6.99 -11.25 -5.02
N VAL A 183 -6.39 -11.79 -6.09
CA VAL A 183 -5.90 -13.17 -6.11
C VAL A 183 -4.71 -13.39 -5.18
N SER A 184 -3.74 -12.48 -5.19
CA SER A 184 -2.48 -12.65 -4.47
C SER A 184 -2.56 -12.24 -3.00
N PHE A 185 -3.47 -11.34 -2.64
CA PHE A 185 -3.52 -10.74 -1.30
C PHE A 185 -4.89 -10.87 -0.64
N VAL A 186 -5.95 -10.30 -1.24
CA VAL A 186 -7.28 -10.19 -0.62
C VAL A 186 -7.81 -11.56 -0.16
N ARG A 187 -7.79 -12.55 -1.06
CA ARG A 187 -8.36 -13.88 -0.78
C ARG A 187 -7.65 -14.65 0.32
N GLN A 188 -6.40 -14.30 0.59
CA GLN A 188 -5.57 -14.94 1.62
C GLN A 188 -5.51 -14.09 2.89
N ASN A 189 -6.16 -12.92 2.89
CA ASN A 189 -6.05 -11.98 3.99
C ASN A 189 -6.94 -12.38 5.18
N THR A 190 -6.28 -12.75 6.27
CA THR A 190 -6.90 -13.04 7.56
C THR A 190 -6.94 -11.86 8.56
N THR A 191 -6.22 -10.76 8.30
CA THR A 191 -6.02 -9.65 9.27
C THR A 191 -7.09 -8.57 9.16
N TRP A 192 -7.85 -8.55 8.06
CA TRP A 192 -9.02 -7.68 7.94
C TRP A 192 -10.20 -8.14 8.80
N TRP A 193 -10.11 -9.35 9.36
CA TRP A 193 -11.06 -9.88 10.32
C TRP A 193 -10.56 -9.68 11.75
N ARG A 194 -11.41 -9.14 12.61
CA ARG A 194 -11.19 -9.19 14.06
C ARG A 194 -11.70 -10.52 14.63
N GLU A 195 -12.84 -10.97 14.15
CA GLU A 195 -13.43 -12.25 14.51
C GLU A 195 -14.28 -12.79 13.35
N SER A 196 -13.64 -13.53 12.45
CA SER A 196 -14.24 -13.95 11.18
C SER A 196 -15.48 -14.83 11.36
N LYS A 197 -15.49 -15.71 12.38
CA LYS A 197 -16.64 -16.56 12.72
C LYS A 197 -17.92 -15.78 13.05
N ARG A 198 -17.77 -14.56 13.59
CA ARG A 198 -18.87 -13.65 13.91
C ARG A 198 -19.05 -12.55 12.87
N ARG A 199 -18.32 -12.63 11.74
CA ARG A 199 -18.28 -11.63 10.67
C ARG A 199 -17.87 -10.24 11.14
N CYS A 200 -17.15 -10.14 12.26
CA CYS A 200 -16.61 -8.88 12.73
C CYS A 200 -15.30 -8.59 11.99
N THR A 201 -15.29 -7.55 11.18
CA THR A 201 -14.05 -6.99 10.61
C THR A 201 -13.24 -6.28 11.68
N VAL A 202 -12.03 -5.85 11.36
CA VAL A 202 -11.34 -4.78 12.12
C VAL A 202 -12.21 -3.51 12.19
N GLU A 203 -11.87 -2.57 13.07
CA GLU A 203 -12.73 -1.41 13.35
C GLU A 203 -12.95 -0.52 12.12
N ASN A 204 -11.88 -0.26 11.35
CA ASN A 204 -11.89 0.56 10.14
C ASN A 204 -11.45 -0.27 8.92
N PRO A 205 -12.26 -1.23 8.45
CA PRO A 205 -11.84 -2.16 7.41
C PRO A 205 -11.53 -1.44 6.09
N GLU A 206 -12.25 -0.37 5.77
CA GLU A 206 -12.00 0.43 4.56
C GLU A 206 -10.60 1.06 4.58
N ALA A 207 -10.22 1.70 5.69
CA ALA A 207 -8.89 2.27 5.86
C ALA A 207 -7.78 1.20 5.86
N THR A 208 -8.03 0.02 6.45
CA THR A 208 -7.08 -1.10 6.41
C THR A 208 -6.86 -1.58 4.98
N VAL A 209 -7.94 -1.81 4.23
CA VAL A 209 -7.86 -2.23 2.82
C VAL A 209 -7.19 -1.16 1.96
N GLN A 210 -7.55 0.11 2.17
CA GLN A 210 -6.93 1.24 1.48
C GLN A 210 -5.42 1.28 1.70
N ASN A 211 -4.95 1.08 2.94
CA ASN A 211 -3.53 1.07 3.24
C ASN A 211 -2.79 -0.06 2.51
N ASP A 212 -3.32 -1.28 2.56
CA ASP A 212 -2.72 -2.43 1.89
C ASP A 212 -2.71 -2.25 0.36
N LEU A 213 -3.81 -1.78 -0.21
CA LEU A 213 -3.90 -1.50 -1.65
C LEU A 213 -2.97 -0.35 -2.06
N TRP A 214 -2.86 0.69 -1.23
CA TRP A 214 -1.94 1.81 -1.46
C TRP A 214 -0.50 1.32 -1.54
N VAL A 215 -0.04 0.50 -0.59
CA VAL A 215 1.32 -0.07 -0.63
C VAL A 215 1.51 -0.92 -1.88
N TYR A 216 0.55 -1.78 -2.18
CA TYR A 216 0.60 -2.64 -3.36
C TYR A 216 0.76 -1.84 -4.66
N LEU A 217 -0.14 -0.88 -4.90
CA LEU A 217 -0.12 -0.05 -6.12
C LEU A 217 1.10 0.87 -6.17
N SER A 218 1.53 1.42 -5.03
CA SER A 218 2.78 2.21 -4.93
C SER A 218 3.99 1.39 -5.34
N THR A 219 3.96 0.09 -5.09
CA THR A 219 5.04 -0.82 -5.49
C THR A 219 4.96 -1.19 -6.96
N VAL A 220 3.76 -1.47 -7.47
CA VAL A 220 3.56 -1.83 -8.88
C VAL A 220 3.93 -0.66 -9.80
N PHE A 221 3.51 0.56 -9.47
CA PHE A 221 3.70 1.73 -10.34
C PHE A 221 4.85 2.66 -9.91
N ARG A 222 5.75 2.20 -9.03
CA ARG A 222 6.83 2.97 -8.40
C ARG A 222 7.70 3.82 -9.35
N GLU A 223 7.92 3.36 -10.58
CA GLU A 223 8.78 4.04 -11.55
C GLU A 223 8.04 5.18 -12.28
N VAL A 224 6.71 5.10 -12.39
CA VAL A 224 5.94 5.87 -13.39
C VAL A 224 4.71 6.59 -12.87
N ALA A 225 4.31 6.34 -11.62
CA ALA A 225 3.24 7.07 -10.96
C ALA A 225 3.50 7.30 -9.47
N LEU A 226 2.82 8.30 -8.93
CA LEU A 226 2.60 8.47 -7.50
C LEU A 226 1.20 7.97 -7.16
N VAL A 227 1.10 7.08 -6.17
CA VAL A 227 -0.17 6.68 -5.59
C VAL A 227 -0.36 7.44 -4.29
N ARG A 228 -1.41 8.25 -4.21
CA ARG A 228 -1.73 9.07 -3.04
C ARG A 228 -3.00 8.57 -2.39
N LYS A 229 -3.10 8.70 -1.06
CA LYS A 229 -4.27 8.33 -0.29
C LYS A 229 -4.85 9.54 0.44
N GLU A 230 -6.15 9.51 0.69
CA GLU A 230 -6.87 10.48 1.54
C GLU A 230 -6.73 11.95 1.11
N GLU A 231 -6.65 12.20 -0.20
CA GLU A 231 -6.52 13.57 -0.72
C GLU A 231 -7.82 14.35 -0.56
N VAL A 232 -7.74 15.45 0.20
CA VAL A 232 -8.87 16.36 0.43
C VAL A 232 -9.02 17.30 -0.77
N SER A 233 -10.26 17.42 -1.23
CA SER A 233 -10.69 18.31 -2.32
C SER A 233 -11.99 19.01 -1.94
N GLY A 234 -12.44 19.96 -2.77
CA GLY A 234 -13.72 20.65 -2.57
C GLY A 234 -14.94 19.71 -2.55
N ASN A 235 -14.81 18.50 -3.11
CA ASN A 235 -15.89 17.51 -3.18
C ASN A 235 -15.82 16.46 -2.07
N GLY A 236 -14.85 16.56 -1.16
CA GLY A 236 -14.61 15.58 -0.09
C GLY A 236 -13.21 14.98 -0.14
N ARG A 237 -13.05 13.82 0.48
CA ARG A 237 -11.77 13.14 0.67
C ARG A 237 -11.75 11.86 -0.15
N ARG A 238 -10.78 11.75 -1.06
CA ARG A 238 -10.64 10.64 -2.00
C ARG A 238 -9.85 9.52 -1.37
N ASP A 239 -10.28 8.28 -1.56
CA ASP A 239 -9.55 7.15 -0.97
C ASP A 239 -8.17 6.97 -1.60
N LEU A 240 -8.10 6.81 -2.93
CA LEU A 240 -6.83 6.68 -3.64
C LEU A 240 -6.85 7.41 -4.99
N THR A 241 -5.72 8.06 -5.32
CA THR A 241 -5.48 8.64 -6.65
C THR A 241 -4.15 8.14 -7.21
N ILE A 242 -4.15 7.72 -8.47
CA ILE A 242 -2.94 7.37 -9.22
C ILE A 242 -2.59 8.54 -10.16
N TYR A 243 -1.43 9.14 -9.95
CA TYR A 243 -0.90 10.24 -10.76
C TYR A 243 0.31 9.76 -11.57
N PRO A 244 0.19 9.62 -12.89
CA PRO A 244 1.35 9.44 -13.74
C PRO A 244 2.40 10.54 -13.52
N THR A 245 3.66 10.18 -13.36
CA THR A 245 4.80 11.12 -13.27
C THR A 245 5.59 11.21 -14.56
N THR A 246 5.30 10.34 -15.53
CA THR A 246 5.98 10.35 -16.82
C THR A 246 5.25 11.26 -17.81
N ASN A 247 5.98 11.86 -18.73
CA ASN A 247 5.40 12.61 -19.86
C ASN A 247 4.82 11.68 -20.95
N ASN A 248 4.51 10.43 -20.60
CA ASN A 248 3.93 9.49 -21.55
C ASN A 248 2.47 9.88 -21.83
N PRO A 249 2.10 10.23 -23.08
CA PRO A 249 0.75 10.66 -23.42
C PRO A 249 -0.30 9.54 -23.27
N GLN A 250 0.13 8.28 -23.16
CA GLN A 250 -0.76 7.15 -22.90
C GLN A 250 -0.98 6.88 -21.41
N ALA A 251 -0.26 7.58 -20.52
CA ALA A 251 -0.43 7.39 -19.09
C ALA A 251 -1.70 8.10 -18.60
N GLN A 252 -2.49 7.39 -17.81
CA GLN A 252 -3.84 7.79 -17.43
C GLN A 252 -3.94 7.99 -15.91
N LYS A 253 -4.46 9.15 -15.50
CA LYS A 253 -4.81 9.44 -14.11
C LYS A 253 -6.09 8.70 -13.73
N ALA A 254 -6.11 8.06 -12.57
CA ALA A 254 -7.27 7.32 -12.11
C ALA A 254 -7.63 7.63 -10.65
N ILE A 255 -8.94 7.63 -10.38
CA ILE A 255 -9.51 7.68 -9.03
C ILE A 255 -10.01 6.31 -8.64
N LEU A 256 -9.67 5.87 -7.44
CA LEU A 256 -10.14 4.63 -6.83
C LEU A 256 -10.88 5.00 -5.55
N GLU A 257 -12.18 4.76 -5.53
CA GLU A 257 -13.03 4.84 -4.33
C GLU A 257 -13.23 3.43 -3.78
N LEU A 258 -13.12 3.28 -2.47
CA LEU A 258 -13.25 2.03 -1.76
C LEU A 258 -14.53 2.07 -0.91
N LYS A 259 -15.23 0.94 -0.90
CA LYS A 259 -16.34 0.70 0.04
C LYS A 259 -16.24 -0.69 0.60
N THR A 260 -16.45 -0.82 1.91
CA THR A 260 -16.58 -2.12 2.57
C THR A 260 -18.04 -2.49 2.79
N LEU A 261 -18.43 -3.70 2.37
CA LEU A 261 -19.77 -4.26 2.61
C LEU A 261 -19.67 -5.26 3.76
N ARG A 262 -20.65 -5.26 4.66
CA ARG A 262 -20.60 -6.06 5.90
C ARG A 262 -21.98 -6.60 6.26
N ASP A 263 -22.00 -7.75 6.93
CA ASP A 263 -23.22 -8.26 7.58
C ASP A 263 -23.48 -7.64 8.94
N VAL A 264 -22.43 -7.15 9.60
CA VAL A 264 -22.52 -6.64 10.98
C VAL A 264 -21.59 -5.46 11.23
N HIS A 265 -21.99 -4.59 12.15
CA HIS A 265 -21.11 -3.62 12.78
C HIS A 265 -20.24 -4.29 13.83
N THR A 266 -18.93 -4.07 13.73
CA THR A 266 -17.91 -4.51 14.68
C THR A 266 -18.05 -3.78 16.02
N PRO A 267 -18.32 -4.47 17.16
CA PRO A 267 -18.44 -3.81 18.46
C PRO A 267 -17.12 -3.20 18.95
N ILE A 268 -17.05 -1.89 19.22
CA ILE A 268 -15.78 -1.20 19.58
C ILE A 268 -15.38 -1.42 21.04
N LYS A 269 -16.32 -1.25 21.99
CA LYS A 269 -15.97 -1.13 23.43
C LYS A 269 -15.86 -2.45 24.21
N LYS A 270 -16.48 -3.53 23.73
CA LYS A 270 -16.53 -4.82 24.43
C LYS A 270 -16.34 -5.93 23.42
N ALA A 271 -15.22 -6.66 23.50
CA ALA A 271 -14.90 -7.76 22.58
C ALA A 271 -16.04 -8.79 22.45
N ASN A 272 -16.76 -9.03 23.56
CA ASN A 272 -17.85 -10.02 23.61
C ASN A 272 -19.25 -9.44 23.35
N ALA A 273 -19.39 -8.13 23.05
CA ALA A 273 -20.69 -7.57 22.71
C ALA A 273 -21.24 -8.20 21.42
N LYS A 274 -22.57 -8.37 21.34
CA LYS A 274 -23.23 -8.92 20.15
C LYS A 274 -23.07 -7.94 18.97
N PRO A 275 -22.69 -8.40 17.77
CA PRO A 275 -22.59 -7.52 16.61
C PRO A 275 -24.00 -7.11 16.17
N THR A 276 -24.13 -5.87 15.70
CA THR A 276 -25.41 -5.36 15.18
C THR A 276 -25.49 -5.66 13.70
N LYS A 277 -26.59 -6.26 13.24
CA LYS A 277 -26.77 -6.61 11.82
C LYS A 277 -26.90 -5.36 10.95
N ILE A 278 -26.26 -5.38 9.79
CA ILE A 278 -26.41 -4.41 8.71
C ILE A 278 -27.36 -5.01 7.68
N SER A 279 -28.30 -4.20 7.17
CA SER A 279 -29.26 -4.68 6.18
C SER A 279 -28.66 -4.70 4.76
N LEU A 280 -29.20 -5.55 3.89
CA LEU A 280 -28.83 -5.54 2.47
C LEU A 280 -29.09 -4.17 1.83
N LYS A 281 -30.17 -3.49 2.24
CA LYS A 281 -30.50 -2.14 1.78
C LYS A 281 -29.40 -1.15 2.14
N GLU A 282 -28.91 -1.18 3.38
CA GLU A 282 -27.79 -0.31 3.81
C GLU A 282 -26.53 -0.57 2.99
N ASN A 283 -26.19 -1.84 2.72
CA ASN A 283 -25.05 -2.17 1.84
C ASN A 283 -25.23 -1.66 0.40
N ILE A 284 -26.45 -1.75 -0.16
CA ILE A 284 -26.76 -1.21 -1.49
C ILE A 284 -26.64 0.31 -1.49
N ASP A 285 -27.25 0.99 -0.52
CA ASP A 285 -27.23 2.46 -0.42
C ASP A 285 -25.78 2.96 -0.26
N TRP A 286 -24.96 2.26 0.54
CA TRP A 286 -23.52 2.54 0.71
C TRP A 286 -22.69 2.30 -0.55
N ALA A 287 -22.96 1.23 -1.30
CA ALA A 287 -22.26 0.98 -2.56
C ALA A 287 -22.64 2.00 -3.64
N CYS A 288 -23.92 2.37 -3.71
CA CYS A 288 -24.42 3.37 -4.66
C CYS A 288 -23.90 4.78 -4.36
N SER A 289 -23.75 5.16 -3.08
CA SER A 289 -23.12 6.45 -2.73
C SER A 289 -21.66 6.50 -3.20
N GLY A 290 -20.94 5.38 -3.12
CA GLY A 290 -19.59 5.24 -3.66
C GLY A 290 -19.50 5.57 -5.15
N VAL A 291 -20.49 5.18 -5.97
CA VAL A 291 -20.52 5.54 -7.40
C VAL A 291 -20.55 7.06 -7.60
N GLN A 292 -21.41 7.76 -6.84
CA GLN A 292 -21.56 9.21 -6.93
C GLN A 292 -20.28 9.92 -6.50
N GLN A 293 -19.67 9.47 -5.39
CA GLN A 293 -18.39 10.00 -4.90
C GLN A 293 -17.28 9.81 -5.94
N THR A 294 -17.11 8.59 -6.47
CA THR A 294 -16.07 8.28 -7.45
C THR A 294 -16.20 9.15 -8.70
N ALA A 295 -17.42 9.32 -9.22
CA ALA A 295 -17.68 10.15 -10.38
C ALA A 295 -17.36 11.62 -10.12
N ALA A 296 -17.84 12.17 -9.00
CA ALA A 296 -17.57 13.55 -8.60
C ALA A 296 -16.08 13.83 -8.44
N TYR A 297 -15.33 12.88 -7.87
CA TYR A 297 -13.89 12.96 -7.70
C TYR A 297 -13.15 12.93 -9.04
N ARG A 298 -13.48 11.99 -9.92
CA ARG A 298 -12.90 11.91 -11.27
C ARG A 298 -13.09 13.22 -12.03
N ASP A 299 -14.30 13.76 -12.01
CA ASP A 299 -14.64 14.96 -12.78
C ASP A 299 -13.93 16.20 -12.21
N SER A 300 -13.85 16.37 -10.88
CA SER A 300 -13.10 17.48 -10.28
C SER A 300 -11.60 17.41 -10.54
N GLU A 301 -11.07 16.19 -10.60
CA GLU A 301 -9.65 15.93 -10.76
C GLU A 301 -9.23 15.81 -12.22
N LYS A 302 -10.19 15.89 -13.15
CA LYS A 302 -10.01 15.64 -14.58
C LYS A 302 -9.26 14.32 -14.82
N ALA A 303 -9.60 13.29 -14.05
CA ALA A 303 -9.00 11.97 -14.18
C ALA A 303 -9.60 11.23 -15.39
N ASP A 304 -8.79 10.41 -16.05
CA ASP A 304 -9.16 9.65 -17.23
C ASP A 304 -10.12 8.50 -16.92
N GLY A 305 -10.08 7.98 -15.70
CA GLY A 305 -10.95 6.90 -15.25
C GLY A 305 -11.23 6.88 -13.75
N ALA A 306 -12.23 6.07 -13.41
CA ALA A 306 -12.80 5.94 -12.07
C ALA A 306 -13.11 4.48 -11.77
N PHE A 307 -12.67 3.99 -10.62
CA PHE A 307 -12.95 2.65 -10.14
C PHE A 307 -13.67 2.71 -8.79
N LEU A 308 -14.78 1.99 -8.67
CA LEU A 308 -15.41 1.72 -7.38
C LEU A 308 -15.04 0.30 -6.96
N CYS A 309 -14.27 0.17 -5.89
CA CYS A 309 -13.80 -1.10 -5.34
C CYS A 309 -14.64 -1.49 -4.11
N LEU A 310 -15.53 -2.47 -4.28
CA LEU A 310 -16.37 -3.03 -3.24
C LEU A 310 -15.68 -4.24 -2.60
N TYR A 311 -15.21 -4.09 -1.37
CA TYR A 311 -14.63 -5.16 -0.56
C TYR A 311 -15.70 -5.77 0.33
N ASP A 312 -16.14 -6.96 -0.04
CA ASP A 312 -17.36 -7.56 0.48
C ASP A 312 -17.07 -8.64 1.52
N PHE A 313 -17.35 -8.30 2.79
CA PHE A 313 -17.22 -9.17 3.95
C PHE A 313 -18.53 -9.91 4.30
N CYS A 314 -19.58 -9.81 3.48
CA CYS A 314 -20.85 -10.48 3.72
C CYS A 314 -20.72 -12.00 3.56
N ALA A 315 -21.60 -12.75 4.23
CA ALA A 315 -21.58 -14.21 4.22
C ALA A 315 -21.94 -14.81 2.87
N GLU A 316 -22.77 -14.12 2.09
CA GLU A 316 -23.19 -14.57 0.77
C GLU A 316 -22.47 -13.79 -0.33
N ASN A 317 -21.91 -14.50 -1.30
CA ASN A 317 -21.47 -13.90 -2.55
C ASN A 317 -22.65 -13.62 -3.50
N GLY A 318 -23.67 -12.94 -3.00
CA GLY A 318 -24.89 -12.62 -3.76
C GLY A 318 -24.67 -11.47 -4.75
N LYS A 319 -25.36 -11.50 -5.90
CA LYS A 319 -25.26 -10.45 -6.95
C LYS A 319 -26.13 -9.22 -6.70
N ALA A 320 -26.85 -9.15 -5.58
CA ALA A 320 -27.84 -8.10 -5.33
C ALA A 320 -27.22 -6.70 -5.33
N VAL A 321 -26.08 -6.51 -4.66
CA VAL A 321 -25.37 -5.22 -4.63
C VAL A 321 -24.80 -4.88 -6.00
N GLU A 322 -24.16 -5.83 -6.68
CA GLU A 322 -23.62 -5.63 -8.04
C GLU A 322 -24.70 -5.22 -9.04
N ASN A 323 -25.85 -5.91 -9.02
CA ASN A 323 -27.00 -5.60 -9.87
C ASN A 323 -27.58 -4.21 -9.60
N ALA A 324 -27.58 -3.76 -8.33
CA ALA A 324 -28.05 -2.43 -7.96
C ALA A 324 -27.05 -1.33 -8.38
N VAL A 325 -25.75 -1.59 -8.26
CA VAL A 325 -24.68 -0.64 -8.60
C VAL A 325 -24.51 -0.48 -10.12
N ALA A 326 -24.63 -1.55 -10.89
CA ALA A 326 -24.27 -1.57 -12.32
C ALA A 326 -24.97 -0.49 -13.18
N PRO A 327 -26.29 -0.22 -13.05
CA PRO A 327 -26.93 0.86 -13.81
C PRO A 327 -26.36 2.25 -13.50
N HIS A 328 -26.06 2.52 -12.23
CA HIS A 328 -25.47 3.80 -11.81
C HIS A 328 -24.03 3.92 -12.30
N ALA A 329 -23.23 2.88 -12.09
CA ALA A 329 -21.83 2.85 -12.54
C ALA A 329 -21.72 3.06 -14.05
N LYS A 330 -22.59 2.41 -14.84
CA LYS A 330 -22.69 2.64 -16.29
C LYS A 330 -23.07 4.08 -16.63
N THR A 331 -24.06 4.64 -15.93
CA THR A 331 -24.53 6.02 -16.16
C THR A 331 -23.42 7.04 -15.94
N TYR A 332 -22.61 6.85 -14.89
CA TYR A 332 -21.53 7.77 -14.53
C TYR A 332 -20.17 7.40 -15.09
N ASN A 333 -20.06 6.38 -15.95
CA ASN A 333 -18.80 5.84 -16.48
C ASN A 333 -17.78 5.51 -15.36
N VAL A 334 -18.25 4.86 -14.31
CA VAL A 334 -17.42 4.32 -13.21
C VAL A 334 -17.29 2.82 -13.42
N THR A 335 -16.09 2.27 -13.28
CA THR A 335 -15.83 0.83 -13.37
C THR A 335 -16.03 0.18 -12.01
N PRO A 336 -17.09 -0.61 -11.78
CA PRO A 336 -17.29 -1.29 -10.50
C PRO A 336 -16.48 -2.59 -10.45
N ARG A 337 -15.85 -2.85 -9.30
CA ARG A 337 -15.19 -4.12 -8.99
C ARG A 337 -15.63 -4.59 -7.62
N ARG A 338 -15.96 -5.87 -7.51
CA ARG A 338 -16.36 -6.49 -6.24
C ARG A 338 -15.43 -7.64 -5.91
N TYR A 339 -14.86 -7.59 -4.71
CA TYR A 339 -13.94 -8.57 -4.17
C TYR A 339 -14.58 -9.21 -2.95
N TRP A 340 -14.97 -10.49 -3.06
CA TRP A 340 -15.63 -11.20 -1.97
C TRP A 340 -14.60 -11.85 -1.04
N ILE A 341 -14.70 -11.53 0.24
CA ILE A 341 -13.71 -11.87 1.27
C ILE A 341 -14.27 -12.98 2.15
N THR A 342 -13.61 -14.13 2.09
CA THR A 342 -14.06 -15.32 2.82
C THR A 342 -13.71 -15.24 4.30
N ALA A 343 -14.61 -15.66 5.19
CA ALA A 343 -14.34 -15.68 6.63
C ALA A 343 -13.59 -16.94 7.08
N SER A 344 -13.49 -17.94 6.21
CA SER A 344 -12.82 -19.21 6.51
C SER A 344 -12.28 -19.89 5.26
N ASN A 345 -11.30 -20.78 5.46
CA ASN A 345 -10.78 -21.66 4.41
C ASN A 345 -11.86 -22.57 3.83
N GLU A 346 -12.90 -22.90 4.60
CA GLU A 346 -14.02 -23.71 4.12
C GLU A 346 -14.86 -22.95 3.08
N GLU A 347 -15.19 -21.69 3.36
CA GLU A 347 -15.89 -20.82 2.40
C GLU A 347 -15.07 -20.60 1.14
N TYR A 348 -13.76 -20.36 1.30
CA TYR A 348 -12.82 -20.26 0.19
C TYR A 348 -12.87 -21.52 -0.70
N ARG A 349 -12.74 -22.71 -0.11
CA ARG A 349 -12.80 -23.97 -0.85
C ARG A 349 -14.14 -24.15 -1.55
N LYS A 350 -15.26 -23.92 -0.85
CA LYS A 350 -16.62 -24.08 -1.42
C LYS A 350 -16.84 -23.16 -2.63
N PHE A 351 -16.31 -21.95 -2.59
CA PHE A 351 -16.52 -20.97 -3.64
C PHE A 351 -15.58 -21.14 -4.84
N PHE A 352 -14.27 -21.31 -4.59
CA PHE A 352 -13.28 -21.37 -5.68
C PHE A 352 -13.06 -22.79 -6.22
N TYR A 353 -13.46 -23.82 -5.47
CA TYR A 353 -13.33 -25.23 -5.83
C TYR A 353 -14.64 -25.97 -5.56
N PRO A 354 -15.76 -25.57 -6.21
CA PRO A 354 -17.04 -26.22 -5.98
C PRO A 354 -16.95 -27.69 -6.38
N LEU A 355 -17.41 -28.57 -5.49
CA LEU A 355 -17.59 -29.97 -5.85
C LEU A 355 -18.74 -30.03 -6.85
N ASN A 356 -18.54 -30.71 -7.98
CA ASN A 356 -19.63 -31.01 -8.90
C ASN A 356 -20.71 -31.74 -8.11
N ALA A 357 -21.94 -31.24 -8.14
CA ALA A 357 -23.06 -31.98 -7.58
C ALA A 357 -23.11 -33.34 -8.27
N THR A 358 -22.82 -34.41 -7.54
CA THR A 358 -23.11 -35.76 -8.01
C THR A 358 -24.61 -35.79 -8.28
N ASN A 359 -24.98 -36.05 -9.52
CA ASN A 359 -26.37 -36.26 -9.91
C ASN A 359 -26.90 -37.48 -9.14
N ASP A 360 -27.48 -37.26 -7.96
CA ASP A 360 -28.21 -38.28 -7.19
C ASP A 360 -29.56 -38.66 -7.84
N ASN A 361 -29.68 -38.49 -9.16
CA ASN A 361 -30.84 -38.90 -9.96
C ASN A 361 -30.59 -40.25 -10.65
N ALA A 362 -30.07 -41.24 -9.91
CA ALA A 362 -29.94 -42.60 -10.41
C ALA A 362 -30.28 -43.65 -9.35
N VAL A 363 -31.44 -43.52 -8.70
CA VAL A 363 -32.19 -44.67 -8.19
C VAL A 363 -33.69 -44.38 -8.36
N THR A 364 -34.21 -44.73 -9.55
CA THR A 364 -35.64 -45.03 -9.75
C THR A 364 -35.89 -46.50 -9.49
#